data_AF-A0A0F4QU31-F1
#
_entry.id   AF-A0A0F4QU31-F1
#
_cell.length_a   1.000
_cell.length_b   1.000
_cell.length_c   1.000
_cell.angle_alpha   90.00
_cell.angle_beta   90.00
_cell.angle_gamma   90.00
#
_symmetry.space_group_name_H-M   'P 1'
#
loop_
_entity.id
_entity.type
_entity.pdbx_description
1 polymer ?
#
loop_
_entity_poly.entity_id
_entity_poly.type
_entity_poly.pdbx_seq_one_letter_code
_entity_poly.pdbx_strand_id
1 'polypeptide(L)'
;MRVLAKENWNYTLYEMDDLSWVITVLVHRPGAETQMSFKLTDSEIQSIERDKAFLPELAKSIAFSQSLFSSRKVTPTVTMSDLENGRPDFKR
;
A
#
# COMPACT_ATOMS: atom_id res chain seq x y z
N MET A 1 11.05 -5.37 2.05
CA MET A 1 10.38 -4.30 1.26
C MET A 1 11.22 -3.88 0.05
N ARG A 2 10.64 -3.87 -1.17
CA ARG A 2 11.28 -3.49 -2.45
C ARG A 2 10.40 -2.51 -3.24
N VAL A 3 10.98 -1.53 -3.92
CA VAL A 3 10.25 -0.64 -4.84
C VAL A 3 10.07 -1.31 -6.20
N LEU A 4 8.82 -1.43 -6.66
CA LEU A 4 8.48 -2.01 -7.97
C LEU A 4 8.29 -0.93 -9.04
N ALA A 5 7.66 0.18 -8.68
CA ALA A 5 7.42 1.31 -9.57
C ALA A 5 7.32 2.62 -8.78
N LYS A 6 7.70 3.72 -9.41
CA LYS A 6 7.62 5.06 -8.82
C LYS A 6 7.38 6.09 -9.91
N GLU A 7 6.39 6.95 -9.68
CA GLU A 7 6.19 8.16 -10.44
C GLU A 7 6.31 9.35 -9.49
N ASN A 8 7.21 10.29 -9.81
CA ASN A 8 7.47 11.44 -8.94
C ASN A 8 6.17 12.23 -8.71
N TRP A 9 5.89 12.53 -7.44
CA TRP A 9 4.74 13.30 -6.98
C TRP A 9 3.35 12.67 -7.20
N ASN A 10 3.26 11.44 -7.72
CA ASN A 10 1.99 10.73 -7.88
C ASN A 10 1.89 9.52 -6.95
N TYR A 11 2.73 8.50 -7.17
CA TYR A 11 2.66 7.26 -6.41
C TYR A 11 3.99 6.52 -6.31
N THR A 12 4.09 5.63 -5.34
CA THR A 12 5.13 4.61 -5.26
C THR A 12 4.49 3.26 -4.95
N LEU A 13 4.87 2.23 -5.71
CA LEU A 13 4.45 0.86 -5.53
C LEU A 13 5.57 0.06 -4.88
N TYR A 14 5.24 -0.60 -3.77
CA TYR A 14 6.14 -1.44 -3.00
C TYR A 14 5.69 -2.89 -3.01
N GLU A 15 6.66 -3.79 -3.00
CA GLU A 15 6.51 -5.19 -2.65
C GLU A 15 6.99 -5.38 -1.20
N MET A 16 6.16 -5.97 -0.38
CA MET A 16 6.42 -6.26 1.03
C MET A 16 7.01 -7.67 1.18
N ASP A 17 7.60 -7.96 2.34
CA ASP A 17 8.28 -9.24 2.59
C ASP A 17 7.31 -10.44 2.67
N ASP A 18 6.03 -10.18 2.91
CA ASP A 18 4.93 -11.15 2.85
C ASP A 18 4.33 -11.29 1.44
N LEU A 19 5.03 -10.82 0.40
CA LEU A 19 4.59 -10.76 -1.00
C LEU A 19 3.38 -9.86 -1.26
N SER A 20 2.92 -9.10 -0.26
CA SER A 20 1.87 -8.11 -0.47
C SER A 20 2.38 -6.94 -1.29
N TRP A 21 1.56 -6.41 -2.20
CA TRP A 21 1.87 -5.15 -2.87
C TRP A 21 1.14 -4.00 -2.19
N VAL A 22 1.86 -2.90 -1.95
CA VAL A 22 1.32 -1.69 -1.31
C VAL A 22 1.59 -0.51 -2.23
N ILE A 23 0.53 0.20 -2.60
CA ILE A 23 0.64 1.47 -3.32
C ILE A 23 0.50 2.63 -2.35
N THR A 24 1.46 3.54 -2.36
CA THR A 24 1.38 4.82 -1.65
C THR A 24 1.12 5.91 -2.67
N VAL A 25 0.05 6.68 -2.48
CA VAL A 25 -0.39 7.76 -3.35
C VAL A 25 -0.33 9.08 -2.59
N LEU A 26 0.18 10.12 -3.24
CA LEU A 26 0.16 11.48 -2.71
C LEU A 26 -1.17 12.14 -3.08
N VAL A 27 -1.92 12.60 -2.07
CA VAL A 27 -3.22 13.23 -2.24
C VAL A 27 -3.09 14.71 -1.90
N HIS A 28 -3.30 15.57 -2.88
CA HIS A 28 -3.33 17.01 -2.69
C HIS A 28 -4.73 17.46 -2.26
N ARG A 29 -4.83 17.98 -1.03
CA ARG A 29 -6.02 18.67 -0.55
C ARG A 29 -5.71 20.17 -0.45
N PRO A 30 -6.71 21.06 -0.57
CA PRO A 30 -6.49 22.48 -0.37
C PRO A 30 -5.82 22.74 1.00
N GLY A 31 -4.59 23.23 0.99
CA GLY A 31 -3.81 23.54 2.20
C GLY A 31 -3.08 22.37 2.88
N ALA A 32 -3.16 21.14 2.35
CA ALA A 32 -2.43 19.99 2.90
C ALA A 32 -2.13 18.90 1.87
N GLU A 33 -0.94 18.32 1.94
CA GLU A 33 -0.59 17.10 1.22
C GLU A 33 -0.71 15.90 2.16
N THR A 34 -1.40 14.85 1.74
CA THR A 34 -1.59 13.64 2.55
C THR A 34 -1.13 12.43 1.77
N GLN A 35 -0.23 11.65 2.35
CA GLN A 35 0.14 10.35 1.78
C GLN A 35 -0.83 9.29 2.28
N MET A 36 -1.32 8.46 1.37
CA MET A 36 -2.19 7.34 1.70
C MET A 36 -1.58 6.06 1.14
N SER A 37 -1.55 5.00 1.93
CA SER A 37 -1.02 3.70 1.53
C SER A 37 -2.11 2.65 1.54
N PHE A 38 -2.19 1.87 0.47
CA PHE A 38 -3.22 0.86 0.29
C PHE A 38 -2.58 -0.46 -0.12
N LYS A 39 -2.96 -1.54 0.58
CA LYS A 39 -2.65 -2.90 0.14
C LYS A 39 -3.50 -3.22 -1.08
N LEU A 40 -2.83 -3.67 -2.14
CA LEU A 40 -3.48 -4.10 -3.37
C LEU A 40 -4.12 -5.48 -3.18
N THR A 41 -5.25 -5.69 -3.85
CA THR A 41 -5.86 -7.01 -3.95
C THR A 41 -5.17 -7.84 -5.03
N ASP A 42 -5.31 -9.17 -4.97
CA ASP A 42 -4.76 -10.07 -5.99
C ASP A 42 -5.24 -9.71 -7.41
N SER A 43 -6.49 -9.26 -7.55
CA SER A 43 -7.05 -8.80 -8.82
C SER A 43 -6.40 -7.51 -9.34
N GLU A 44 -6.02 -6.58 -8.46
CA GLU A 44 -5.31 -5.35 -8.81
C GLU A 44 -3.87 -5.68 -9.21
N ILE A 45 -3.21 -6.59 -8.48
CA ILE A 45 -1.85 -7.07 -8.80
C ILE A 45 -1.85 -7.73 -10.19
N GLN A 46 -2.77 -8.68 -10.45
CA GLN A 46 -2.89 -9.33 -11.75
C GLN A 46 -3.17 -8.34 -12.88
N SER A 47 -3.94 -7.29 -12.61
CA SER A 47 -4.23 -6.23 -13.59
C SER A 47 -2.99 -5.41 -13.91
N ILE A 48 -2.17 -5.06 -12.91
CA ILE A 48 -0.90 -4.35 -13.09
C ILE A 48 0.12 -5.21 -13.86
N GLU A 49 0.21 -6.50 -13.54
CA GLU A 49 1.12 -7.43 -14.20
C GLU A 49 0.74 -7.64 -15.67
N ARG A 50 -0.57 -7.66 -15.98
CA ARG A 50 -1.10 -7.80 -17.34
C ARG A 50 -0.96 -6.51 -18.14
N ASP A 51 -1.26 -5.37 -17.52
CA ASP A 51 -1.25 -4.06 -18.15
C ASP A 51 -0.61 -3.01 -17.24
N LYS A 52 0.58 -2.57 -17.62
CA LYS A 52 1.32 -1.55 -16.87
C LYS A 52 0.64 -0.18 -16.89
N ALA A 53 -0.28 0.08 -17.83
CA ALA A 53 -1.06 1.31 -17.88
C ALA A 53 -2.13 1.38 -16.78
N PHE A 54 -2.50 0.24 -16.18
CA PHE A 54 -3.48 0.18 -15.10
C PHE A 54 -2.98 0.84 -13.81
N LEU A 55 -1.69 0.75 -13.52
CA LEU A 55 -1.10 1.32 -12.29
C LEU A 55 -1.34 2.83 -12.12
N PRO A 56 -1.04 3.69 -13.11
CA PRO A 56 -1.35 5.13 -13.00
C PRO A 56 -2.87 5.41 -12.96
N GLU A 57 -3.72 4.59 -13.59
CA GLU A 57 -5.18 4.75 -13.48
C GLU A 57 -5.68 4.42 -12.09
N LEU A 58 -5.18 3.35 -11.49
CA LEU A 58 -5.48 2.95 -10.11
C LEU A 58 -5.03 4.04 -9.12
N ALA A 59 -3.82 4.57 -9.27
CA ALA A 59 -3.30 5.64 -8.43
C ALA A 59 -4.18 6.90 -8.49
N LYS A 60 -4.60 7.31 -9.69
CA LYS A 60 -5.55 8.43 -9.88
C LYS A 60 -6.89 8.13 -9.21
N SER A 61 -7.45 6.94 -9.43
CA SER A 61 -8.72 6.53 -8.84
C SER A 61 -8.70 6.60 -7.30
N ILE A 62 -7.60 6.14 -6.69
CA ILE A 62 -7.37 6.25 -5.24
C ILE A 62 -7.32 7.72 -4.78
N ALA A 63 -6.60 8.57 -5.50
CA ALA A 63 -6.48 9.99 -5.15
C ALA A 63 -7.84 10.73 -5.18
N PHE A 64 -8.71 10.40 -6.14
CA PHE A 64 -10.03 11.02 -6.30
C PHE A 64 -11.13 10.38 -5.43
N SER A 65 -11.10 9.06 -5.23
CA SER A 65 -12.18 8.29 -4.59
C SER A 65 -11.80 7.74 -3.22
N GLN A 66 -11.19 8.58 -2.39
CA GLN A 66 -10.58 8.21 -1.10
C GLN A 66 -11.52 7.37 -0.21
N SER A 67 -12.82 7.69 -0.17
CA SER A 67 -13.82 6.98 0.65
C SER A 67 -14.00 5.51 0.27
N LEU A 68 -13.77 5.14 -0.99
CA LEU A 68 -13.86 3.75 -1.47
C LEU A 68 -12.68 2.89 -1.00
N PHE A 69 -11.57 3.53 -0.63
CA PHE A 69 -10.34 2.86 -0.24
C PHE A 69 -10.05 2.97 1.27
N SER A 70 -10.63 3.97 1.97
CA SER A 70 -10.55 4.10 3.44
C SER A 70 -11.10 2.90 4.21
N SER A 71 -12.02 2.14 3.62
CA SER A 71 -12.66 0.97 4.26
C SER A 71 -11.87 -0.34 4.12
N ARG A 72 -10.75 -0.33 3.39
CA ARG A 72 -9.89 -1.52 3.26
C ARG A 72 -9.00 -1.57 4.50
N LYS A 73 -9.21 -2.59 5.35
CA LYS A 73 -8.55 -2.80 6.65
C LYS A 73 -7.13 -2.25 6.64
N VAL A 74 -6.92 -1.16 7.36
CA VAL A 74 -5.59 -0.70 7.77
C VAL A 74 -4.93 -1.91 8.42
N THR A 75 -3.96 -2.52 7.74
CA THR A 75 -3.09 -3.48 8.42
C THR A 75 -2.47 -2.74 9.59
N PRO A 76 -2.53 -3.30 10.81
CA PRO A 76 -2.01 -2.62 11.98
C PRO A 76 -0.57 -2.20 11.71
N THR A 77 -0.26 -0.95 12.07
CA THR A 77 1.12 -0.45 12.08
C THR A 77 1.97 -1.47 12.82
N VAL A 78 2.86 -2.16 12.11
CA VAL A 78 3.85 -3.02 12.75
C VAL A 78 4.77 -2.09 13.54
N THR A 79 4.61 -2.08 14.85
CA THR A 79 5.49 -1.31 15.72
C THR A 79 6.73 -2.13 16.03
N MET A 80 7.87 -1.47 16.23
CA MET A 80 9.12 -2.13 16.65
C MET A 80 8.92 -3.00 17.91
N SER A 81 7.93 -2.69 18.74
CA SER A 81 7.54 -3.45 19.93
C SER A 81 6.99 -4.85 19.62
N ASP A 82 6.42 -5.08 18.43
CA ASP A 82 5.90 -6.38 18.00
C ASP A 82 7.02 -7.36 17.57
N LEU A 83 8.22 -6.85 17.28
CA LEU A 83 9.40 -7.65 16.94
C LEU A 83 10.13 -8.22 18.16
N GLU A 84 9.97 -7.63 19.35
CA GLU A 84 10.69 -8.06 20.56
C GLU A 84 9.95 -9.11 21.41
N ASN A 85 8.63 -9.28 21.24
CA ASN A 85 7.83 -10.24 22.01
C ASN A 85 7.63 -11.60 21.34
N GLY A 86 8.23 -11.84 20.17
CA GLY A 86 8.19 -13.12 19.46
C GLY A 86 9.08 -14.22 20.04
N ARG A 87 9.21 -14.33 21.38
CA ARG A 87 9.81 -15.53 21.98
C ARG A 87 8.72 -16.60 22.13
N PRO A 88 8.81 -17.74 21.41
CA PRO A 88 7.89 -18.84 21.62
C PRO A 88 8.19 -19.49 22.97
N ASP A 89 7.33 -19.29 23.98
CA ASP A 89 7.34 -20.15 25.17
C ASP A 89 6.64 -21.46 24.80
N PHE A 90 7.38 -22.37 24.16
CA PHE A 90 7.02 -23.78 24.19
C PHE A 90 7.36 -24.30 25.58
N LYS A 91 6.37 -24.38 26.47
CA LYS A 91 6.44 -25.24 27.66
C LYS A 91 5.45 -26.39 27.60
N ARG A 92 6.00 -27.54 27.95
CA ARG A 92 5.48 -28.90 27.94
C ARG A 92 4.31 -29.13 28.87
#